data_AF-T1BYT8-F1
#
_entry.id   AF-T1BYT8-F1
#
_cell.length_a   1.000
_cell.length_b   1.000
_cell.length_c   1.000
_cell.angle_alpha   90.00
_cell.angle_beta   90.00
_cell.angle_gamma   90.00
#
_symmetry.space_group_name_H-M   'P 1'
#
loop_
_entity.id
_entity.type
_entity.pdbx_description
1 polymer ?
#
loop_
_entity_poly.entity_id
_entity_poly.type
_entity_poly.pdbx_seq_one_letter_code
_entity_poly.pdbx_strand_id
1 'polypeptide(L)' 'SFFQNIVTTHTWDERVQTAKLVRKWGMELCCGGIIGLGETDEQRVEFIADVG' A
#
# COMPACT_ATOMS: atom_id res chain seq x y z
N SER A 1 -2.88 8.18 4.30
CA SER A 1 -1.78 7.21 4.16
C SER A 1 -0.50 7.82 4.71
N PHE A 2 0.31 7.08 5.48
CA PHE A 2 1.63 7.53 5.99
C PHE A 2 2.77 7.38 4.95
N PHE A 3 2.45 6.91 3.75
CA PHE A 3 3.43 6.46 2.76
C PHE A 3 4.44 7.54 2.33
N GLN A 4 4.00 8.78 2.10
CA GLN A 4 4.86 9.88 1.64
C GLN A 4 5.89 10.35 2.68
N ASN A 5 5.66 10.06 3.95
CA ASN A 5 6.60 10.37 5.03
C ASN A 5 7.84 9.47 4.99
N ILE A 6 7.74 8.31 4.34
CA ILE A 6 8.80 7.29 4.26
C ILE A 6 9.33 7.14 2.83
N VAL A 7 8.43 7.14 1.85
CA VAL A 7 8.73 6.91 0.44
C VAL A 7 8.47 8.16 -0.36
N THR A 8 9.53 8.69 -1.00
CA THR A 8 9.48 9.95 -1.75
C THR A 8 9.69 9.80 -3.25
N THR A 9 10.07 8.61 -3.72
CA THR A 9 10.43 8.36 -5.13
C THR A 9 9.24 7.94 -6.00
N HIS A 10 8.13 7.55 -5.37
CA HIS A 10 6.91 7.14 -6.03
C HIS A 10 5.73 7.33 -5.08
N THR A 11 4.53 7.31 -5.64
CA THR A 11 3.27 7.52 -4.93
C THR A 11 2.63 6.21 -4.49
N TRP A 12 1.72 6.30 -3.52
CA TRP A 12 0.91 5.17 -3.11
C TRP A 12 0.02 4.67 -4.27
N ASP A 13 -0.57 5.59 -5.02
CA ASP A 13 -1.46 5.28 -6.15
C ASP A 13 -0.75 4.45 -7.22
N GLU A 14 0.51 4.78 -7.57
CA GLU A 14 1.30 3.98 -8.52
C GLU A 14 1.48 2.52 -8.08
N ARG A 15 1.65 2.27 -6.77
CA ARG A 15 1.71 0.90 -6.23
C ARG A 15 0.37 0.19 -6.34
N VAL A 16 -0.72 0.88 -5.99
CA VAL A 16 -2.07 0.33 -6.10
C VAL A 16 -2.41 -0.01 -7.55
N GLN A 17 -2.02 0.83 -8.52
CA GLN A 17 -2.20 0.54 -9.94
C GLN A 17 -1.42 -0.70 -10.37
N THR A 18 -0.18 -0.87 -9.90
CA THR A 18 0.61 -2.06 -10.19
C THR A 18 -0.04 -3.33 -9.64
N ALA A 19 -0.53 -3.29 -8.40
CA ALA A 19 -1.25 -4.41 -7.78
C ALA A 19 -2.52 -4.78 -8.57
N LYS A 20 -3.27 -3.79 -9.04
CA LYS A 20 -4.46 -3.99 -9.89
C LYS A 20 -4.09 -4.64 -11.23
N LEU A 21 -2.97 -4.24 -11.85
CA LEU A 21 -2.49 -4.86 -13.07
C LEU A 21 -2.13 -6.33 -12.85
N VAL A 22 -1.37 -6.64 -11.79
CA VAL A 22 -1.00 -8.03 -11.43
C VAL A 22 -2.25 -8.89 -11.27
N ARG A 23 -3.24 -8.44 -10.49
CA ARG A 23 -4.54 -9.14 -10.34
C ARG A 23 -5.27 -9.29 -11.68
N LYS A 24 -5.29 -8.25 -12.52
CA LYS A 24 -5.92 -8.27 -13.85
C LYS A 24 -5.33 -9.33 -14.79
N TRP A 25 -4.04 -9.61 -14.67
CA TRP A 25 -3.34 -10.64 -15.46
C TRP A 25 -3.44 -12.05 -14.86
N GLY A 26 -4.27 -12.24 -13.82
CA GLY A 26 -4.50 -13.55 -13.20
C GLY A 26 -3.33 -14.03 -12.34
N MET A 27 -2.41 -13.14 -11.97
CA MET A 27 -1.30 -13.46 -11.08
C MET A 27 -1.76 -13.38 -9.62
N GLU A 28 -1.23 -14.27 -8.79
CA GLU A 28 -1.43 -14.20 -7.35
C GLU A 28 -0.66 -13.00 -6.79
N LEU A 29 -1.32 -12.21 -5.92
CA LEU A 29 -0.76 -10.98 -5.39
C LEU A 29 -0.35 -11.19 -3.92
N CYS A 30 0.95 -11.09 -3.64
CA CYS A 30 1.48 -11.00 -2.29
C CYS A 30 1.86 -9.55 -1.99
N CYS A 31 1.03 -8.85 -1.22
CA CYS A 31 1.27 -7.46 -0.82
C CYS A 31 0.97 -7.26 0.67
N GLY A 32 1.65 -6.29 1.26
CA GLY A 32 1.56 -5.95 2.68
C GLY A 32 2.34 -4.69 2.99
N GLY A 33 2.45 -4.38 4.29
CA GLY A 33 3.07 -3.15 4.78
C GLY A 33 3.93 -3.42 6.00
N ILE A 34 4.72 -2.41 6.37
CA ILE A 34 5.54 -2.41 7.58
C ILE A 34 4.82 -1.55 8.62
N ILE A 35 4.71 -2.07 9.83
CA ILE A 35 4.05 -1.42 10.97
C ILE A 35 5.14 -0.95 11.95
N GLY A 36 4.95 0.23 12.56
CA GLY A 36 5.89 0.82 13.52
C GLY A 36 6.87 1.83 12.90
N LEU A 37 6.50 2.45 11.78
CA LEU A 37 7.28 3.52 11.12
C LEU A 37 6.94 4.92 11.66
N GLY A 38 5.99 5.03 12.60
CA GLY A 38 5.48 6.28 13.14
C GLY A 38 4.06 6.62 12.67
N GLU A 39 3.40 5.69 12.00
CA GLU A 39 2.01 5.79 11.57
C GLU A 39 1.04 5.75 12.76
N THR A 40 -0.10 6.43 12.63
CA THR A 40 -1.20 6.37 13.62
C THR A 40 -2.07 5.13 13.41
N ASP A 41 -2.90 4.78 14.39
CA ASP A 41 -3.81 3.64 14.27
C ASP A 41 -4.83 3.84 13.13
N GLU A 42 -5.29 5.07 12.88
CA GLU A 42 -6.15 5.38 11.73
C GLU A 42 -5.45 5.09 10.40
N GLN A 43 -4.15 5.39 10.31
CA GLN A 43 -3.37 5.13 9.11
C GLN A 43 -3.13 3.63 8.90
N ARG A 44 -3.12 2.82 9.96
CA ARG A 44 -3.08 1.35 9.86
C ARG A 44 -4.40 0.79 9.33
N VAL A 45 -5.52 1.33 9.81
CA VAL A 45 -6.85 0.94 9.32
C VAL A 45 -7.03 1.33 7.86
N GLU A 46 -6.63 2.54 7.48
CA GLU A 46 -6.61 2.99 6.08
C GLU A 46 -5.76 2.06 5.22
N PHE A 47 -4.54 1.71 5.68
CA PHE A 47 -3.67 0.79 4.94
C PHE A 47 -4.34 -0.57 4.71
N ILE A 48 -4.97 -1.16 5.73
CA ILE A 48 -5.67 -2.45 5.60
C ILE A 48 -6.84 -2.34 4.62
N ALA A 49 -7.60 -1.24 4.67
CA ALA A 49 -8.70 -1.00 3.73
C ALA A 49 -8.20 -0.85 2.28
N ASP A 50 -7.01 -0.28 2.07
CA ASP A 50 -6.44 -0.10 0.73
C ASP A 50 -5.81 -1.37 0.14
N VAL A 51 -5.26 -2.28 0.97
CA VAL A 51 -4.58 -3.51 0.48
C VAL A 51 -5.48 -4.75 0.40
N GLY A 52 -6.66 -4.73 1.02
CA GLY A 52 -7.67 -5.79 0.89
C GLY A 52 -8.30 -5.79 -0.50
#